data_AF-A0AAV6FRQ9-F1
#
_entry.id   AF-A0AAV6FRQ9-F1
#
_cell.length_a   1.000
_cell.length_b   1.000
_cell.length_c   1.000
_cell.angle_alpha   90.00
_cell.angle_beta   90.00
_cell.angle_gamma   90.00
#
_symmetry.space_group_name_H-M   'P 1'
#
loop_
_entity.id
_entity.type
_entity.pdbx_description
1 polymer ?
#
loop_
_entity_poly.entity_id
_entity_poly.type
_entity_poly.pdbx_seq_one_letter_code
_entity_poly.pdbx_strand_id
1 'polypeptide(L)' 'MTSQTAVSHNMAEAFVGTWNLKESKNFDDYMKALGVGFATRQVGGMTKPTTIITMEGEIITLKTVSTFKTI' A
#
# COMPACT_ATOMS: atom_id res chain seq x y z
N MET A 1 37.57 -15.81 13.99
CA MET A 1 36.77 -14.67 14.51
C MET A 1 35.89 -14.18 13.38
N THR A 2 34.80 -14.87 13.08
CA THR A 2 33.78 -14.41 12.12
C THR A 2 32.68 -13.76 12.94
N SER A 3 32.72 -12.43 13.01
CA SER A 3 31.71 -11.63 13.70
C SER A 3 30.34 -11.92 13.08
N GLN A 4 29.45 -12.47 13.89
CA GLN A 4 28.04 -12.58 13.60
C GLN A 4 27.49 -11.15 13.48
N THR A 5 27.34 -10.64 12.26
CA THR A 5 26.61 -9.41 12.02
C THR A 5 25.18 -9.68 12.45
N ALA A 6 24.76 -9.10 13.58
CA ALA A 6 23.37 -9.11 13.98
C ALA A 6 22.57 -8.41 12.88
N VAL A 7 21.86 -9.19 12.07
CA VAL A 7 20.88 -8.64 11.13
C VAL A 7 19.76 -8.08 12.00
N SER A 8 19.79 -6.77 12.26
CA SER A 8 18.67 -6.06 12.85
C SER A 8 17.50 -6.23 11.90
N HIS A 9 16.63 -7.21 12.17
CA HIS A 9 15.41 -7.38 11.40
C HIS A 9 14.55 -6.15 11.68
N ASN A 10 14.48 -5.25 10.69
CA ASN A 10 13.52 -4.18 10.76
C ASN A 10 12.14 -4.83 10.61
N MET A 11 11.23 -4.61 11.57
CA MET A 11 9.87 -5.17 11.55
C MET A 11 9.13 -4.86 10.24
N ALA A 12 9.52 -3.77 9.55
CA ALA A 12 8.97 -3.39 8.26
C ALA A 12 9.32 -4.35 7.11
N GLU A 13 10.43 -5.10 7.20
CA GLU A 13 10.85 -6.05 6.15
C GLU A 13 9.80 -7.13 5.89
N ALA A 14 9.02 -7.49 6.92
CA ALA A 14 7.91 -8.44 6.80
C ALA A 14 6.80 -7.98 5.84
N PHE A 15 6.73 -6.68 5.54
CA PHE A 15 5.73 -6.10 4.63
C PHE A 15 6.27 -5.88 3.21
N VAL A 16 7.58 -6.04 2.98
CA VAL A 16 8.19 -5.88 1.65
C VAL A 16 7.64 -6.93 0.69
N GLY A 17 7.15 -6.47 -0.46
CA GLY A 17 6.55 -7.34 -1.46
C GLY A 17 5.44 -6.67 -2.26
N THR A 18 4.73 -7.50 -3.03
CA THR A 18 3.65 -7.08 -3.93
C THR A 18 2.33 -7.64 -3.43
N TRP A 19 1.41 -6.73 -3.10
CA TRP A 19 0.13 -7.03 -2.48
C TRP A 19 -1.02 -6.67 -3.41
N ASN A 20 -1.95 -7.59 -3.63
CA ASN A 20 -3.15 -7.34 -4.44
C ASN A 20 -4.36 -7.14 -3.53
N LEU A 21 -5.13 -6.08 -3.78
CA LEU A 21 -6.38 -5.86 -3.05
C LEU A 21 -7.37 -6.98 -3.33
N LYS A 22 -7.76 -7.72 -2.28
CA LYS A 22 -8.74 -8.81 -2.37
C LYS A 22 -10.16 -8.32 -2.08
N GLU A 23 -10.32 -7.59 -0.99
CA GLU A 23 -11.60 -7.12 -0.50
C GLU A 23 -11.45 -5.70 0.05
N SER A 24 -12.51 -4.90 -0.07
CA SER A 24 -12.59 -3.56 0.46
C SER A 24 -13.98 -3.34 1.06
N LYS A 25 -14.06 -3.05 2.36
CA LYS A 25 -15.31 -2.82 3.09
C LYS A 25 -15.40 -1.36 3.48
N ASN A 26 -16.56 -0.74 3.26
CA ASN A 26 -16.89 0.64 3.64
C ASN A 26 -15.96 1.74 3.06
N PHE A 27 -15.24 1.47 1.97
CA PHE A 27 -14.33 2.46 1.36
C PHE A 27 -15.06 3.68 0.76
N ASP A 28 -16.26 3.49 0.21
CA ASP A 28 -17.10 4.62 -0.26
C ASP A 28 -17.50 5.53 0.90
N ASP A 29 -17.96 4.96 2.01
CA ASP A 29 -18.35 5.73 3.21
C ASP A 29 -17.16 6.48 3.80
N TYR A 30 -15.99 5.85 3.85
CA TYR A 30 -14.74 6.51 4.25
C TYR A 30 -14.43 7.72 3.36
N MET A 31 -14.43 7.53 2.04
CA MET A 31 -14.18 8.63 1.10
C MET A 31 -15.26 9.73 1.18
N LYS A 32 -16.52 9.35 1.41
CA LYS A 32 -17.62 10.31 1.59
C LYS A 32 -17.43 11.15 2.85
N ALA A 33 -17.01 10.54 3.96
CA ALA A 33 -16.70 11.25 5.20
C ALA A 33 -15.53 12.23 5.05
N LEU A 34 -14.56 11.91 4.17
CA LEU A 34 -13.47 12.82 3.78
C LEU A 34 -13.89 13.92 2.79
N GLY A 35 -15.17 13.97 2.38
CA GLY A 35 -15.67 14.98 1.43
C GLY A 35 -15.30 14.71 -0.03
N VAL A 36 -14.82 13.51 -0.38
CA VAL A 36 -14.51 13.15 -1.77
C VAL A 36 -15.80 13.10 -2.59
N GLY A 37 -15.82 13.73 -3.77
CA GLY A 37 -17.00 13.79 -4.64
C GLY A 37 -17.45 12.43 -5.19
N PHE A 38 -18.76 12.26 -5.43
CA PHE A 38 -19.40 10.99 -5.79
C PHE A 38 -18.73 10.27 -6.98
N ALA A 39 -18.44 10.99 -8.07
CA ALA A 39 -17.81 10.40 -9.26
C ALA A 39 -16.44 9.79 -8.96
N THR A 40 -15.61 10.48 -8.18
CA THR A 40 -14.28 9.99 -7.76
C THR A 40 -14.40 8.76 -6.86
N ARG A 41 -15.42 8.70 -5.99
CA ARG A 41 -15.65 7.54 -5.12
C ARG A 41 -16.08 6.30 -5.88
N GLN A 42 -16.98 6.45 -6.86
CA GLN A 42 -17.41 5.35 -7.74
C GLN A 42 -16.21 4.75 -8.48
N VAL A 43 -15.39 5.60 -9.09
CA VAL A 43 -14.17 5.17 -9.78
C VAL A 43 -13.19 4.51 -8.81
N GLY A 44 -12.92 5.12 -7.66
CA GLY A 44 -12.00 4.58 -6.65
C GLY A 44 -12.44 3.22 -6.10
N GLY A 45 -13.74 3.03 -5.84
CA GLY A 45 -14.29 1.76 -5.34
C GLY A 45 -14.23 0.60 -6.34
N MET A 46 -14.21 0.90 -7.66
CA MET A 46 -14.04 -0.13 -8.70
C MET A 46 -12.58 -0.54 -8.90
N THR A 47 -11.61 0.24 -8.41
CA THR A 47 -10.20 -0.11 -8.56
C THR A 47 -9.83 -1.32 -7.70
N LYS A 48 -8.99 -2.20 -8.26
CA LYS A 48 -8.30 -3.26 -7.52
C LYS A 48 -6.80 -2.98 -7.59
N PRO A 49 -6.28 -2.04 -6.80
CA PRO A 49 -4.88 -1.67 -6.87
C PRO A 49 -3.96 -2.82 -6.41
N THR A 50 -2.75 -2.78 -6.95
CA THR A 50 -1.60 -3.52 -6.45
C THR A 50 -0.71 -2.56 -5.68
N THR A 51 -0.42 -2.88 -4.42
CA THR A 51 0.49 -2.13 -3.56
C THR A 51 1.85 -2.82 -3.55
N ILE A 52 2.88 -2.09 -3.94
CA ILE A 52 4.26 -2.57 -3.93
C ILE A 52 4.98 -1.86 -2.80
N ILE A 53 5.51 -2.63 -1.85
CA ILE A 53 6.24 -2.13 -0.68
C ILE A 53 7.71 -2.49 -0.89
N THR A 54 8.58 -1.48 -0.92
CA THR A 54 10.04 -1.64 -1.00
C THR A 54 10.72 -0.96 0.16
N MET A 55 11.93 -1.42 0.48
CA MET A 55 12.74 -0.86 1.56
C MET A 55 14.18 -0.66 1.10
N GLU A 56 14.74 0.50 1.44
CA GLU A 56 16.14 0.87 1.21
C GLU A 56 16.71 1.40 2.53
N GLY A 57 17.37 0.52 3.29
CA GLY A 57 17.84 0.84 4.65
C GLY A 57 16.68 1.18 5.58
N GLU A 58 16.61 2.44 6.02
CA GLU A 58 15.54 2.95 6.90
C GLU A 58 14.36 3.59 6.14
N ILE A 59 14.43 3.69 4.81
CA ILE A 59 13.39 4.29 3.98
C ILE A 59 12.44 3.19 3.47
N ILE A 60 11.14 3.36 3.75
CA ILE A 60 10.08 2.50 3.23
C ILE A 60 9.33 3.27 2.14
N THR A 61 9.18 2.66 0.96
CA THR A 61 8.40 3.22 -0.14
C THR A 61 7.16 2.37 -0.39
N LEU A 62 6.00 3.02 -0.46
CA LEU A 62 4.72 2.39 -0.83
C LEU A 62 4.27 2.96 -2.17
N LYS A 63 4.21 2.10 -3.19
CA LYS A 63 3.71 2.46 -4.52
C LYS A 63 2.35 1.80 -4.75
N THR A 64 1.35 2.58 -5.12
CA THR A 64 0.01 2.05 -5.40
C THR A 64 -0.30 2.15 -6.89
N VAL A 65 -0.36 0.99 -7.54
CA VAL A 65 -0.62 0.89 -8.98
C VAL A 65 -2.09 0.50 -9.18
N SER A 66 -2.86 1.33 -9.87
CA SER A 66 -4.25 1.02 -10.24
C SER A 66 -4.50 1.33 -11.71
N THR A 67 -5.51 0.70 -12.30
CA THR A 67 -5.94 0.95 -13.69
C THR A 67 -6.40 2.39 -13.94
N PHE A 68 -6.76 3.13 -12.88
CA PHE A 68 -7.24 4.51 -12.96
C PHE A 68 -6.17 5.56 -12.63
N LYS A 69 -5.12 5.20 -11.88
CA LYS A 69 -4.02 6.08 -11.50
C LYS A 69 -2.87 5.28 -10.88
N THR A 70 -1.64 5.62 -11.26
CA THR A 70 -0.43 5.21 -10.53
C THR A 70 0.00 6.40 -9.67
N ILE A 71 0.18 6.19 -8.37
CA ILE A 71 0.66 7.17 -7.41
C ILE A 71 1.77 6.57 -6.56
#